data_AF-A0A182MAQ9-F1
#
_entry.id   AF-A0A182MAQ9-F1
#
_cell.length_a   1.000
_cell.length_b   1.000
_cell.length_c   1.000
_cell.angle_alpha   90.00
_cell.angle_beta   90.00
_cell.angle_gamma   90.00
#
_symmetry.space_group_name_H-M   'P 1'
#
loop_
_entity.id
_entity.type
_entity.pdbx_description
1 polymer ?
#
loop_
_entity_poly.entity_id
_entity_poly.type
_entity_poly.pdbx_seq_one_letter_code
_entity_poly.pdbx_strand_id
1 'polypeptide(L)'
;MEEWIANNYRKHVFVASPGHPVGLVIRELNYLHVLLLVPNGDVIRRPILWCDKQRPPLDPNVGLPRHTRVIVDSGRLQGMFGMVIGSIDGRVFVRTMDGCVPRYQQAVNEIEWKYFVEDATCLRVWLERTTPEEEYWDGSCDRQYSRGL
;
A
#
# COMPACT_ATOMS: atom_id res chain seq x y z
N MET A 1 -31.44 -13.30 3.65
CA MET A 1 -30.20 -14.01 4.06
C MET A 1 -29.07 -13.72 3.07
N GLU A 2 -29.33 -13.70 1.76
CA GLU A 2 -28.36 -13.40 0.70
C GLU A 2 -27.83 -11.95 0.72
N GLU A 3 -28.67 -10.95 1.02
CA GLU A 3 -28.23 -9.54 1.15
C GLU A 3 -27.26 -9.27 2.32
N TRP A 4 -27.28 -10.12 3.35
CA TRP A 4 -26.42 -9.93 4.53
C TRP A 4 -24.98 -10.38 4.28
N ILE A 5 -24.78 -11.39 3.44
CA ILE A 5 -23.45 -11.91 3.07
C ILE A 5 -22.76 -10.93 2.11
N ALA A 6 -23.49 -10.40 1.12
CA ALA A 6 -22.96 -9.43 0.16
C ALA A 6 -22.51 -8.10 0.80
N ASN A 7 -23.16 -7.65 1.89
CA ASN A 7 -22.79 -6.40 2.54
C ASN A 7 -21.57 -6.49 3.48
N ASN A 8 -21.16 -7.68 3.90
CA ASN A 8 -20.09 -7.85 4.89
C ASN A 8 -18.68 -7.98 4.28
N TYR A 9 -18.57 -8.35 3.00
CA TYR A 9 -17.32 -8.64 2.30
C TYR A 9 -17.00 -7.62 1.20
N ARG A 10 -17.30 -6.35 1.46
CA ARG A 10 -16.89 -5.24 0.58
C ARG A 10 -15.37 -5.28 0.36
N LYS A 11 -14.93 -4.78 -0.80
CA LYS A 11 -13.50 -4.54 -1.09
C LYS A 11 -12.82 -3.88 0.11
N HIS A 12 -11.54 -4.16 0.32
CA HIS A 12 -10.72 -3.66 1.44
C HIS A 12 -10.94 -4.33 2.80
N VAL A 13 -11.74 -5.41 2.86
CA VAL A 13 -11.92 -6.18 4.09
C VAL A 13 -10.83 -7.25 4.20
N PHE A 14 -10.19 -7.35 5.36
CA PHE A 14 -9.30 -8.46 5.68
C PHE A 14 -10.11 -9.65 6.16
N VAL A 15 -9.70 -10.84 5.74
CA VAL A 15 -10.32 -12.11 6.10
C VAL A 15 -9.26 -13.16 6.40
N ALA A 16 -9.63 -14.16 7.18
CA ALA A 16 -8.89 -15.41 7.31
C ALA A 16 -9.61 -16.50 6.50
N SER A 17 -8.88 -17.44 5.93
CA SER A 17 -9.45 -18.62 5.27
C SER A 17 -8.55 -19.84 5.48
N PRO A 18 -9.04 -21.08 5.25
CA PRO A 18 -8.21 -22.27 5.38
C PRO A 18 -6.91 -22.17 4.56
N GLY A 19 -5.77 -22.36 5.22
CA GLY A 19 -4.44 -22.27 4.64
C GLY A 19 -3.89 -20.84 4.44
N HIS A 20 -4.70 -19.80 4.67
CA HIS A 20 -4.28 -18.40 4.54
C HIS A 20 -4.85 -17.58 5.72
N PRO A 21 -4.07 -17.39 6.80
CA PRO A 21 -4.57 -16.73 8.01
C PRO A 21 -4.91 -15.25 7.79
N VAL A 22 -4.36 -14.64 6.73
CA VAL A 22 -4.65 -13.27 6.33
C VAL A 22 -4.78 -13.20 4.81
N GLY A 23 -5.84 -12.56 4.34
CA GLY A 23 -6.03 -12.17 2.95
C GLY A 23 -6.89 -10.91 2.86
N LEU A 24 -6.62 -10.09 1.85
CA LEU A 24 -7.38 -8.87 1.56
C LEU A 24 -8.39 -9.16 0.45
N VAL A 25 -9.67 -8.92 0.70
CA VAL A 25 -10.70 -8.98 -0.35
C VAL A 25 -10.51 -7.82 -1.32
N ILE A 26 -10.09 -8.13 -2.55
CA ILE A 26 -9.86 -7.14 -3.62
C ILE A 26 -11.02 -7.08 -4.62
N ARG A 27 -11.79 -8.17 -4.74
CA ARG A 27 -12.92 -8.27 -5.66
C ARG A 27 -13.87 -9.39 -5.26
N GLU A 28 -15.16 -9.09 -5.32
CA GLU A 28 -16.23 -10.10 -5.36
C GLU A 28 -16.40 -10.57 -6.81
N LEU A 29 -16.43 -11.88 -7.04
CA LEU A 29 -16.66 -12.45 -8.38
C LEU A 29 -18.14 -12.73 -8.62
N ASN A 30 -18.80 -13.31 -7.62
CA ASN A 30 -20.22 -13.59 -7.56
C ASN A 30 -20.64 -13.67 -6.08
N TYR A 31 -21.91 -13.93 -5.82
CA TYR A 31 -22.45 -14.03 -4.45
C TYR A 31 -21.84 -15.15 -3.58
N LEU A 32 -20.95 -15.98 -4.14
CA LEU A 32 -20.35 -17.13 -3.47
C LEU A 32 -18.82 -17.03 -3.34
N HIS A 33 -18.14 -16.20 -4.12
CA HIS A 33 -16.68 -16.19 -4.20
C HIS A 33 -16.07 -14.79 -4.20
N VAL A 34 -14.90 -14.71 -3.57
CA VAL A 34 -14.04 -13.53 -3.55
C VAL A 34 -12.65 -13.88 -4.09
N LEU A 35 -11.98 -12.86 -4.62
CA LEU A 35 -10.54 -12.86 -4.84
C LEU A 35 -9.86 -12.22 -3.63
N LEU A 36 -8.89 -12.96 -3.08
CA LEU A 36 -8.06 -12.53 -1.96
C LEU A 36 -6.65 -12.27 -2.45
N LEU A 37 -6.11 -11.11 -2.11
CA LEU A 37 -4.67 -10.84 -2.17
C LEU A 37 -4.05 -11.31 -0.86
N VAL A 38 -3.06 -12.20 -0.93
CA VAL A 38 -2.39 -12.81 0.24
C VAL A 38 -0.98 -12.21 0.46
N PRO A 39 -0.34 -12.40 1.63
CA PRO A 39 0.89 -11.70 2.00
C PRO A 39 2.10 -11.92 1.07
N ASN A 40 2.10 -13.00 0.27
CA ASN A 40 3.15 -13.25 -0.71
C ASN A 40 2.93 -12.51 -2.06
N GLY A 41 1.84 -11.75 -2.18
CA GLY A 41 1.47 -11.03 -3.40
C GLY A 41 0.57 -11.81 -4.36
N ASP A 42 0.29 -13.09 -4.08
CA ASP A 42 -0.58 -13.90 -4.92
C ASP A 42 -2.05 -13.53 -4.77
N VAL A 43 -2.81 -13.83 -5.82
CA VAL A 43 -4.27 -13.68 -5.82
C VAL A 43 -4.92 -15.05 -5.89
N ILE A 44 -5.71 -15.38 -4.87
CA ILE A 44 -6.41 -16.66 -4.77
C ILE A 44 -7.91 -16.46 -4.77
N ARG A 45 -8.64 -17.46 -5.28
CA ARG A 45 -10.10 -17.51 -5.22
C ARG A 45 -10.54 -18.33 -4.00
N ARG A 46 -11.49 -17.78 -3.22
CA ARG A 46 -12.07 -18.47 -2.06
C ARG A 46 -13.60 -18.34 -1.99
N PRO A 47 -14.32 -19.37 -1.51
CA PRO A 47 -15.72 -19.23 -1.15
C PRO A 47 -15.90 -18.25 0.02
N ILE A 48 -16.92 -17.40 -0.05
CA ILE A 48 -17.20 -16.40 1.00
C ILE A 48 -17.51 -17.09 2.34
N LEU A 49 -18.19 -18.23 2.30
CA LEU A 49 -18.53 -19.03 3.50
C LEU A 49 -17.31 -19.57 4.27
N TRP A 50 -16.13 -19.56 3.64
CA TRP A 50 -14.87 -19.99 4.27
C TRP A 50 -13.99 -18.81 4.69
N CYS A 51 -14.48 -17.60 4.51
CA CYS A 51 -13.78 -16.40 4.89
C CYS A 51 -14.36 -15.92 6.22
N ASP A 52 -13.49 -15.69 7.20
CA ASP A 52 -13.85 -15.07 8.47
C ASP A 52 -13.29 -13.66 8.50
N LYS A 53 -14.15 -12.66 8.64
CA LYS A 53 -13.74 -11.25 8.68
C LYS A 53 -12.77 -10.99 9.83
N GLN A 54 -11.66 -10.33 9.51
CA GLN A 54 -10.61 -9.95 10.45
C GLN A 54 -10.49 -8.44 10.58
N ARG A 55 -9.90 -8.01 11.70
CA ARG A 55 -9.37 -6.66 11.79
C ARG A 55 -8.15 -6.56 10.88
N PRO A 56 -7.88 -5.39 10.28
CA PRO A 56 -6.65 -5.20 9.52
C PRO A 56 -5.43 -5.52 10.38
N PRO A 57 -4.53 -6.38 9.90
CA PRO A 57 -3.37 -6.81 10.66
C PRO A 57 -2.39 -5.65 10.81
N LEU A 58 -1.67 -5.64 11.92
CA LEU A 58 -0.62 -4.68 12.21
C LEU A 58 0.57 -5.43 12.77
N ASP A 59 1.64 -5.52 11.98
CA ASP A 59 2.91 -6.04 12.42
C ASP A 59 3.66 -4.98 13.23
N PRO A 60 3.95 -5.20 14.52
CA PRO A 60 4.66 -4.24 15.36
C PRO A 60 6.09 -3.96 14.88
N ASN A 61 6.70 -4.85 14.08
CA ASN A 61 8.06 -4.68 13.58
C ASN A 61 8.14 -3.83 12.31
N VAL A 62 7.02 -3.59 11.63
CA VAL A 62 7.01 -2.99 10.29
C VAL A 62 7.16 -1.46 10.30
N GLY A 63 7.03 -0.77 11.43
CA GLY A 63 7.28 0.67 11.55
C GLY A 63 6.39 1.59 10.67
N LEU A 64 5.53 1.01 9.83
CA LEU A 64 4.63 1.69 8.89
C LEU A 64 3.19 1.44 9.36
N PRO A 65 2.61 2.35 10.17
CA PRO A 65 1.25 2.18 10.65
C PRO A 65 0.23 2.28 9.50
N ARG A 66 -0.99 1.84 9.77
CA ARG A 66 -2.11 1.99 8.82
C ARG A 66 -2.32 3.47 8.48
N HIS A 67 -2.74 3.71 7.24
CA HIS A 67 -2.93 5.04 6.65
C HIS A 67 -1.64 5.83 6.37
N THR A 68 -0.46 5.28 6.67
CA THR A 68 0.80 5.87 6.21
C THR A 68 0.87 5.82 4.69
N ARG A 69 1.23 6.95 4.08
CA ARG A 69 1.55 7.03 2.66
C ARG A 69 2.95 6.52 2.42
N VAL A 70 3.12 5.65 1.43
CA VAL A 70 4.39 5.01 1.12
C VAL A 70 4.66 5.03 -0.38
N ILE A 71 5.93 5.00 -0.72
CA ILE A 71 6.44 4.78 -2.07
C ILE A 71 7.36 3.56 -2.06
N VAL A 72 7.28 2.75 -3.11
CA VAL A 72 8.18 1.63 -3.35
C VAL A 72 9.51 2.18 -3.87
N ASP A 73 10.56 2.06 -3.07
CA ASP A 73 11.87 2.63 -3.37
C ASP A 73 12.78 1.67 -4.16
N SER A 74 12.47 0.39 -4.16
CA SER A 74 13.28 -0.68 -4.73
C SER A 74 12.42 -1.90 -5.11
N GLY A 75 12.99 -2.82 -5.91
CA GLY A 75 12.27 -3.99 -6.40
C GLY A 75 11.45 -3.73 -7.67
N ARG A 76 10.57 -4.68 -8.00
CA ARG A 76 9.83 -4.69 -9.28
C ARG A 76 8.83 -3.54 -9.38
N LEU A 77 8.17 -3.19 -8.27
CA LEU A 77 7.14 -2.16 -8.23
C LEU A 77 7.71 -0.76 -7.95
N GLN A 78 9.02 -0.55 -8.12
CA GLN A 78 9.67 0.74 -7.85
C GLN A 78 8.92 1.92 -8.49
N GLY A 79 8.71 2.97 -7.70
CA GLY A 79 7.98 4.18 -8.09
C GLY A 79 6.46 4.09 -7.88
N MET A 80 5.90 2.90 -7.64
CA MET A 80 4.52 2.81 -7.18
C MET A 80 4.37 3.40 -5.79
N PHE A 81 3.24 4.05 -5.55
CA PHE A 81 2.95 4.66 -4.25
C PHE A 81 1.50 4.45 -3.87
N GLY A 82 1.24 4.52 -2.58
CA GLY A 82 -0.07 4.22 -2.04
C GLY A 82 -0.17 4.45 -0.54
N MET A 83 -1.24 3.94 0.03
CA MET A 83 -1.54 4.02 1.45
C MET A 83 -1.52 2.63 2.08
N VAL A 84 -0.81 2.49 3.20
CA VAL A 84 -0.76 1.25 3.99
C VAL A 84 -2.14 0.94 4.54
N ILE A 85 -2.62 -0.27 4.30
CA ILE A 85 -3.92 -0.74 4.81
C ILE A 85 -3.79 -1.84 5.86
N GLY A 86 -2.66 -2.54 5.91
CA GLY A 86 -2.30 -3.51 6.94
C GLY A 86 -0.90 -4.09 6.72
N SER A 87 -0.37 -4.79 7.73
CA SER A 87 0.94 -5.44 7.67
C SER A 87 0.97 -6.75 8.46
N ILE A 88 1.76 -7.72 8.00
CA ILE A 88 1.98 -9.02 8.65
C ILE A 88 3.30 -9.62 8.19
N ASP A 89 4.09 -10.18 9.12
CA ASP A 89 5.34 -10.89 8.85
C ASP A 89 6.29 -10.13 7.89
N GLY A 90 6.49 -8.83 8.14
CA GLY A 90 7.32 -7.96 7.30
C GLY A 90 6.70 -7.57 5.94
N ARG A 91 5.51 -8.09 5.61
CA ARG A 91 4.77 -7.77 4.38
C ARG A 91 3.76 -6.67 4.63
N VAL A 92 3.66 -5.74 3.68
CA VAL A 92 2.82 -4.56 3.79
C VAL A 92 1.81 -4.55 2.66
N PHE A 93 0.52 -4.57 3.02
CA PHE A 93 -0.56 -4.38 2.07
C PHE A 93 -0.75 -2.90 1.81
N VAL A 94 -0.68 -2.52 0.54
CA VAL A 94 -0.80 -1.13 0.10
C VAL A 94 -1.96 -1.01 -0.89
N ARG A 95 -2.82 -0.02 -0.66
CA ARG A 95 -3.81 0.44 -1.64
C ARG A 95 -3.16 1.55 -2.46
N THR A 96 -3.11 1.41 -3.77
CA THR A 96 -2.57 2.47 -4.64
C THR A 96 -3.40 3.75 -4.52
N MET A 97 -2.74 4.89 -4.71
CA MET A 97 -3.40 6.20 -4.79
C MET A 97 -3.48 6.67 -6.24
N ASP A 98 -4.37 7.62 -6.51
CA ASP A 98 -4.53 8.20 -7.84
C ASP A 98 -3.22 8.87 -8.29
N GLY A 99 -2.92 8.78 -9.59
CA GLY A 99 -1.66 9.26 -10.15
C GLY A 99 -0.46 8.34 -9.91
N CYS A 100 -0.65 7.17 -9.30
CA CYS A 100 0.39 6.14 -9.21
C CYS A 100 0.80 5.66 -10.60
N VAL A 101 2.02 6.04 -11.03
CA VAL A 101 2.62 5.56 -12.27
C VAL A 101 3.89 4.76 -11.91
N PRO A 102 3.90 3.44 -12.09
CA PRO A 102 5.10 2.64 -11.85
C PRO A 102 6.22 3.08 -12.79
N ARG A 103 7.46 3.01 -12.31
CA ARG A 103 8.64 3.31 -13.13
C ARG A 103 8.74 2.40 -14.37
N TYR A 104 8.25 1.16 -14.23
CA TYR A 104 8.27 0.14 -15.27
C TYR A 104 6.86 -0.44 -15.47
N GLN A 105 6.03 0.22 -16.29
CA GLN A 105 4.61 -0.17 -16.50
C GLN A 105 4.42 -1.62 -16.97
N GLN A 106 5.33 -2.15 -17.80
CA GLN A 106 5.24 -3.51 -18.32
C GLN A 106 5.40 -4.59 -17.24
N ALA A 107 5.91 -4.22 -16.06
CA ALA A 107 6.13 -5.14 -14.96
C ALA A 107 4.95 -5.20 -13.98
N VAL A 108 3.85 -4.45 -14.20
CA VAL A 108 2.73 -4.31 -13.24
C VAL A 108 1.44 -4.88 -13.82
N ASN A 109 0.81 -5.80 -13.10
CA ASN A 109 -0.46 -6.40 -13.52
C ASN A 109 -1.68 -5.54 -13.10
N GLU A 110 -2.85 -5.78 -13.69
CA GLU A 110 -4.09 -5.00 -13.46
C GLU A 110 -4.52 -4.89 -11.99
N ILE A 111 -4.21 -5.89 -11.17
CA ILE A 111 -4.55 -5.91 -9.75
C ILE A 111 -3.60 -5.01 -8.98
N GLU A 112 -2.30 -5.06 -9.31
CA GLU A 112 -1.24 -4.27 -8.70
C GLU A 112 -1.44 -2.76 -8.88
N TRP A 113 -2.08 -2.36 -9.98
CA TRP A 113 -2.55 -0.99 -10.18
C TRP A 113 -3.53 -0.50 -9.11
N LYS A 114 -4.15 -1.39 -8.33
CA LYS A 114 -5.12 -1.08 -7.27
C LYS A 114 -4.62 -1.46 -5.88
N TYR A 115 -3.97 -2.61 -5.78
CA TYR A 115 -3.45 -3.15 -4.53
C TYR A 115 -2.20 -3.96 -4.79
N PHE A 116 -1.19 -3.77 -3.95
CA PHE A 116 0.00 -4.60 -3.99
C PHE A 116 0.44 -4.97 -2.57
N VAL A 117 1.28 -5.98 -2.48
CA VAL A 117 1.99 -6.35 -1.26
C VAL A 117 3.46 -6.24 -1.54
N GLU A 118 4.18 -5.56 -0.66
CA GLU A 118 5.64 -5.45 -0.75
C GLU A 118 6.29 -5.78 0.59
N ASP A 119 7.58 -6.10 0.52
CA ASP A 119 8.40 -6.15 1.73
C ASP A 119 8.50 -4.74 2.34
N ALA A 120 8.38 -4.64 3.66
CA ALA A 120 8.54 -3.38 4.38
C ALA A 120 9.88 -2.71 4.08
N THR A 121 10.95 -3.47 3.80
CA THR A 121 12.26 -2.91 3.44
C THR A 121 12.27 -2.21 2.08
N CYS A 122 11.32 -2.53 1.19
CA CYS A 122 11.18 -1.89 -0.12
C CYS A 122 10.36 -0.60 -0.08
N LEU A 123 9.86 -0.21 1.09
CA LEU A 123 8.93 0.90 1.25
C LEU A 123 9.58 2.04 2.04
N ARG A 124 9.30 3.27 1.59
CA ARG A 124 9.61 4.49 2.35
C ARG A 124 8.35 5.29 2.57
N VAL A 125 8.30 6.00 3.70
CA VAL A 125 7.25 6.98 3.95
C VAL A 125 7.31 8.04 2.86
N TRP A 126 6.19 8.18 2.15
CA TRP A 126 6.02 9.21 1.14
C TRP A 126 5.43 10.44 1.81
N LEU A 127 6.33 11.31 2.25
CA LEU A 127 5.97 12.70 2.52
C LEU A 127 5.73 13.31 1.14
N GLU A 128 4.49 13.74 0.86
CA GLU A 128 4.28 14.67 -0.24
C GLU A 128 5.36 15.74 -0.09
N ARG A 129 6.13 16.01 -1.15
CA ARG A 129 6.90 17.24 -1.19
C ARG A 129 5.86 18.32 -0.90
N THR A 130 5.92 18.92 0.29
CA THR A 130 5.57 20.31 0.41
C THR A 130 6.26 20.95 -0.76
N THR A 131 5.47 21.56 -1.66
CA THR A 131 6.00 22.58 -2.55
C THR A 131 6.99 23.40 -1.71
N PRO A 132 8.22 23.63 -2.18
CA PRO A 132 9.10 24.57 -1.52
C PRO A 132 8.50 25.97 -1.75
N GLU A 133 7.43 26.29 -1.03
CA GLU A 133 7.07 27.66 -0.74
C GLU A 133 7.86 28.02 0.51
N GLU A 134 8.73 29.02 0.37
CA GLU A 134 9.64 29.58 1.37
C GLU A 134 11.04 28.94 1.51
N GLU A 135 11.72 28.68 0.39
CA GLU A 135 13.04 29.32 0.29
C GLU A 135 12.78 30.74 -0.19
N TYR A 136 12.47 31.61 0.77
CA TYR A 136 12.68 33.04 0.59
C TYR A 136 14.17 33.16 0.25
N TRP A 137 14.46 33.43 -1.01
CA TRP A 137 15.71 34.09 -1.37
C TRP A 137 15.71 35.44 -0.64
N ASP A 138 16.14 35.46 0.62
CA ASP A 138 16.78 36.65 1.13
C ASP A 138 18.08 36.75 0.31
N GLY A 139 18.17 37.80 -0.49
CA GLY A 139 19.32 38.06 -1.35
C GLY A 139 20.55 38.50 -0.54
N SER A 140 20.98 37.75 0.47
CA SER A 140 22.26 37.96 1.15
C SER A 140 23.35 37.03 0.61
N CYS A 141 23.59 37.12 -0.69
CA CYS A 141 24.96 36.92 -1.18
C CYS A 141 25.75 38.23 -0.97
N ASP A 142 26.95 38.06 -0.40
CA ASP A 142 28.07 38.99 -0.42
C ASP A 142 28.08 40.20 0.51
N ARG A 143 28.29 39.95 1.81
CA ARG A 143 29.30 40.71 2.57
C ARG A 143 30.01 39.82 3.57
N GLN A 144 31.03 39.09 3.10
CA GLN A 144 32.21 38.76 3.90
C GLN A 144 33.31 38.14 3.00
N TYR A 145 33.92 38.98 2.16
CA TYR A 145 35.35 38.85 1.93
C TYR A 145 36.06 39.99 2.65
N SER A 146 36.90 39.55 3.56
CA SER A 146 37.85 40.27 4.40
C SER A 146 38.77 41.19 3.61
N ARG A 147 39.03 42.37 4.18
CA ARG A 147 40.35 42.96 4.42
C ARG A 147 41.49 42.59 3.46
N GLY A 148 42.10 43.61 2.84
CA GLY A 148 43.55 43.68 2.71
C GLY A 148 44.10 44.25 1.40
N LEU A 149 44.57 45.50 1.49
CA LEU A 149 45.49 46.24 0.61
C LEU A 149 44.90 46.79 -0.72
#